data_AF-A0A812KF83-F1
#
_entry.id   AF-A0A812KF83-F1
#
_cell.length_a   1.000
_cell.length_b   1.000
_cell.length_c   1.000
_cell.angle_alpha   90.00
_cell.angle_beta   90.00
_cell.angle_gamma   90.00
#
_symmetry.space_group_name_H-M   'P 1'
#
loop_
_entity.id
_entity.type
_entity.pdbx_description
1 polymer ?
#
loop_
_entity_poly.entity_id
_entity_poly.type
_entity_poly.pdbx_seq_one_letter_code
_entity_poly.pdbx_strand_id
1 'polypeptide(L)'
;MTDTPLSRYADACNLGKSLSMLSDASPALVENLAYPMYTLPMDTLLRMTAVRPHEELLNQGSLVEFEEVLGRAMFISHQWLANEHPDPEAQQWKVLQEAIRNLYSGRSLVTLPIQSEYFYGRHSTLSREDFQSKPLFIWYDYVSCPQAADSRGQEHQKQAIDSIVSYIERCVYFVVLCPNLPHKDQGFVLSEATWAERGWCRAERLARKLAAREDGCILVVESAMRQTLALHTARPIDAPGLGKFSVESDRSRIGRVILQMVWKKLLYFLEQGDLHNYRFLLNQQAAFFFANTDIDPIDALVPYFQSQADPFTAPLDVAVEWFLHQNGFQEPVSRDPAGWTPLCYAVMAGSPSLISALLERKADCNDRISKHKKDFMFPKGMSVLALAAYFHNTGALQVLLAARASLHACDSHRQTPLHWACISDNDTAVRELGEARADLGQHSFPGVDPLHLACAFGSVGAMTEIFGRHQRVCLQNSLHFALSNEGGSALVISTLIQARADVNDKFHTINGLWRFIIFRQGLRHKFSPSLLTTLSPPYLHFNRGWRLRIRIGGLRLKAYRVYVGLATFSFPKGSGEYCRCPRLFVYV
;
A
#
# COMPACT_ATOMS: atom_id res chain seq x y z
N MET A 1 -8.78 -32.14 -5.39
CA MET A 1 -8.06 -31.13 -6.19
C MET A 1 -8.00 -31.66 -7.60
N THR A 2 -8.33 -30.84 -8.60
CA THR A 2 -8.12 -31.21 -10.02
C THR A 2 -6.63 -31.36 -10.26
N ASP A 3 -6.23 -32.49 -10.82
CA ASP A 3 -4.84 -32.79 -11.20
C ASP A 3 -4.44 -31.93 -12.42
N THR A 4 -3.77 -30.80 -12.17
CA THR A 4 -3.28 -29.87 -13.21
C THR A 4 -1.75 -29.87 -13.25
N PRO A 5 -1.12 -29.45 -14.37
CA PRO A 5 0.34 -29.33 -14.46
C PRO A 5 0.93 -28.47 -13.33
N LEU A 6 0.26 -27.36 -13.00
CA LEU A 6 0.64 -26.49 -11.89
C LEU A 6 0.57 -27.20 -10.53
N SER A 7 -0.48 -27.99 -10.25
CA SER A 7 -0.54 -28.72 -8.97
C SER A 7 0.54 -29.80 -8.90
N ARG A 8 0.82 -30.52 -9.99
CA ARG A 8 1.91 -31.51 -10.01
C ARG A 8 3.27 -30.87 -9.80
N TYR A 9 3.50 -29.71 -10.40
CA TYR A 9 4.74 -28.96 -10.21
C TYR A 9 4.88 -28.44 -8.78
N ALA A 10 3.80 -27.91 -8.19
CA ALA A 10 3.76 -27.52 -6.78
C ALA A 10 4.05 -28.71 -5.85
N ASP A 11 3.44 -29.88 -6.11
CA ASP A 11 3.69 -31.11 -5.33
C ASP A 11 5.17 -31.55 -5.44
N ALA A 12 5.78 -31.45 -6.63
CA ALA A 12 7.20 -31.74 -6.83
C ALA A 12 8.10 -30.76 -6.06
N CYS A 13 7.79 -29.46 -6.08
CA CYS A 13 8.51 -28.45 -5.29
C CYS A 13 8.40 -28.73 -3.78
N ASN A 14 7.20 -29.08 -3.30
CA ASN A 14 6.96 -29.41 -1.90
C ASN A 14 7.71 -30.69 -1.47
N LEU A 15 7.72 -31.74 -2.30
CA LEU A 15 8.53 -32.93 -2.08
C LEU A 15 10.03 -32.60 -1.99
N GLY A 16 10.54 -31.76 -2.89
CA GLY A 16 11.93 -31.28 -2.85
C GLY A 16 12.27 -30.57 -1.54
N LYS A 17 11.36 -29.74 -1.03
CA LYS A 17 11.48 -29.07 0.27
C LYS A 17 11.40 -30.05 1.44
N SER A 18 10.51 -31.03 1.41
CA SER A 18 10.41 -32.02 2.47
C SER A 18 11.66 -32.91 2.53
N LEU A 19 12.24 -33.24 1.38
CA LEU A 19 13.48 -33.99 1.30
C LEU A 19 14.67 -33.18 1.83
N SER A 20 14.76 -31.88 1.54
CA SER A 20 15.81 -31.01 2.08
C SER A 20 15.71 -30.78 3.59
N MET A 21 14.50 -30.83 4.15
CA MET A 21 14.26 -30.76 5.61
C MET A 21 14.61 -32.07 6.35
N LEU A 22 14.59 -33.23 5.66
CA LEU A 22 14.91 -34.54 6.24
C LEU A 22 16.41 -34.87 6.22
N SER A 23 17.19 -34.20 5.38
CA SER A 23 18.66 -34.23 5.45
C SER A 23 19.13 -33.21 6.48
N ASP A 24 19.38 -33.64 7.72
CA ASP A 24 20.02 -32.81 8.73
C ASP A 24 21.34 -32.22 8.18
N ALA A 25 21.43 -30.90 8.25
CA ALA A 25 22.42 -30.00 7.66
C ALA A 25 22.35 -29.80 6.14
N SER A 26 21.40 -28.97 5.68
CA SER A 26 21.68 -28.10 4.53
C SER A 26 21.00 -26.73 4.66
N PRO A 27 21.71 -25.63 4.39
CA PRO A 27 21.29 -24.28 4.71
C PRO A 27 20.20 -23.84 3.74
N ALA A 28 18.95 -23.80 4.20
CA ALA A 28 17.89 -23.19 3.41
C ALA A 28 18.06 -21.67 3.42
N LEU A 29 18.82 -21.18 2.43
CA LEU A 29 18.89 -19.78 1.97
C LEU A 29 19.55 -18.80 2.95
N VAL A 30 20.75 -19.14 3.47
CA VAL A 30 21.74 -18.09 3.72
C VAL A 30 22.09 -17.54 2.34
N GLU A 31 21.44 -16.43 1.99
CA GLU A 31 21.86 -15.60 0.87
C GLU A 31 23.38 -15.42 0.95
N ASN A 32 24.06 -15.55 -0.19
CA ASN A 32 25.35 -14.88 -0.35
C ASN A 32 25.07 -13.39 -0.27
N LEU A 33 24.87 -12.87 0.94
CA LEU A 33 24.91 -11.46 1.24
C LEU A 33 26.21 -10.96 0.61
N ALA A 34 26.10 -10.09 -0.39
CA ALA A 34 27.28 -9.50 -1.00
C ALA A 34 28.06 -8.68 0.04
N TYR A 35 27.37 -8.24 1.11
CA TYR A 35 27.95 -7.55 2.24
C TYR A 35 27.24 -7.92 3.56
N PRO A 36 27.96 -7.99 4.70
CA PRO A 36 27.34 -8.28 6.00
C PRO A 36 26.31 -7.23 6.42
N MET A 37 25.25 -7.68 7.10
CA MET A 37 24.20 -6.80 7.60
C MET A 37 24.62 -6.12 8.91
N TYR A 38 25.24 -4.95 8.82
CA TYR A 38 25.55 -4.16 10.01
C TYR A 38 24.33 -3.39 10.54
N THR A 39 24.15 -3.43 11.85
CA THR A 39 23.04 -2.79 12.55
C THR A 39 23.51 -2.08 13.81
N LEU A 40 22.67 -1.17 14.28
CA LEU A 40 22.90 -0.39 15.48
C LEU A 40 22.01 -0.92 16.62
N PRO A 41 22.57 -1.34 17.76
CA PRO A 41 21.76 -1.71 18.92
C PRO A 41 20.88 -0.54 19.37
N MET A 42 19.63 -0.81 19.76
CA MET A 42 18.66 0.21 20.18
C MET A 42 19.21 1.15 21.26
N ASP A 43 19.90 0.62 22.27
CA ASP A 43 20.45 1.44 23.35
C ASP A 43 21.52 2.43 22.86
N THR A 44 22.32 2.03 21.87
CA THR A 44 23.31 2.90 21.24
C THR A 44 22.60 3.99 20.44
N LEU A 45 21.62 3.60 19.61
CA LEU A 45 20.79 4.54 18.85
C LEU A 45 20.19 5.62 19.76
N LEU A 46 19.62 5.23 20.90
CA LEU A 46 18.96 6.14 21.83
C LEU A 46 19.90 7.11 22.56
N ARG A 47 21.21 6.84 22.61
CA ARG A 47 22.24 7.72 23.20
C ARG A 47 22.89 8.66 22.20
N MET A 48 22.84 8.34 20.90
CA MET A 48 23.44 9.17 19.87
C MET A 48 22.76 10.53 19.74
N THR A 49 23.56 11.57 19.53
CA THR A 49 23.10 12.96 19.37
C THR A 49 23.14 13.45 17.92
N ALA A 50 23.85 12.74 17.05
CA ALA A 50 23.98 13.03 15.62
C ALA A 50 24.03 11.71 14.84
N VAL A 51 23.58 11.75 13.58
CA VAL A 51 23.75 10.64 12.63
C VAL A 51 25.19 10.70 12.12
N ARG A 52 25.90 9.57 12.18
CA ARG A 52 27.32 9.47 11.82
C ARG A 52 27.51 8.40 10.74
N PRO A 53 28.53 8.53 9.87
CA PRO A 53 28.76 7.56 8.81
C PRO A 53 29.19 6.20 9.37
N HIS A 54 28.91 5.16 8.58
CA HIS A 54 29.19 3.77 8.90
C HIS A 54 30.60 3.51 9.45
N GLU A 55 31.64 4.03 8.80
CA GLU A 55 33.03 3.77 9.15
C GLU A 55 33.39 4.28 10.54
N GLU A 56 32.86 5.45 10.91
CA GLU A 56 33.11 6.03 12.23
C GLU A 56 32.52 5.16 13.34
N LEU A 57 31.29 4.69 13.13
CA LEU A 57 30.58 3.85 14.09
C LEU A 57 31.14 2.43 14.15
N LEU A 58 31.61 1.90 13.02
CA LEU A 58 32.30 0.61 12.96
C LEU A 58 33.62 0.67 13.74
N ASN A 59 34.43 1.71 13.54
CA ASN A 59 35.70 1.89 14.25
C ASN A 59 35.51 2.12 15.76
N GLN A 60 34.38 2.70 16.16
CA GLN A 60 34.00 2.87 17.58
C GLN A 60 33.43 1.58 18.20
N GLY A 61 33.27 0.49 17.44
CA GLY A 61 32.64 -0.74 17.90
C GLY A 61 31.15 -0.58 18.24
N SER A 62 30.49 0.42 17.66
CA SER A 62 29.07 0.71 17.90
C SER A 62 28.13 -0.10 17.01
N LEU A 63 28.63 -0.59 15.87
CA LEU A 63 27.89 -1.45 14.95
C LEU A 63 28.09 -2.92 15.26
N VAL A 64 27.03 -3.70 15.02
CA VAL A 64 27.00 -5.15 15.21
C VAL A 64 26.57 -5.81 13.90
N GLU A 65 27.31 -6.83 13.46
CA GLU A 65 26.87 -7.71 12.39
C GLU A 65 25.66 -8.52 12.87
N PHE A 66 24.52 -8.34 12.19
CA PHE A 66 23.25 -8.86 12.67
C PHE A 66 23.03 -10.33 12.26
N GLU A 67 22.67 -11.11 13.28
CA GLU A 67 22.14 -12.46 13.14
C GLU A 67 20.82 -12.59 13.90
N GLU A 68 19.91 -13.44 13.40
CA GLU A 68 18.57 -13.60 13.96
C GLU A 68 18.57 -14.12 15.42
N VAL A 69 19.65 -14.79 15.83
CA VAL A 69 19.86 -15.25 17.21
C VAL A 69 20.03 -14.10 18.20
N LEU A 70 20.46 -12.91 17.75
CA LEU A 70 20.70 -11.75 18.61
C LEU A 70 19.40 -11.10 19.07
N GLY A 71 18.34 -11.16 18.26
CA GLY A 71 17.08 -10.48 18.57
C GLY A 71 16.21 -10.22 17.34
N ARG A 72 15.60 -9.04 17.29
CA ARG A 72 14.79 -8.58 16.15
C ARG A 72 15.47 -7.40 15.47
N ALA A 73 15.43 -7.37 14.14
CA ALA A 73 15.89 -6.22 13.38
C ALA A 73 14.73 -5.34 12.91
N MET A 74 15.02 -4.05 12.75
CA MET A 74 14.12 -3.00 12.26
C MET A 74 14.80 -2.26 11.11
N PHE A 75 14.18 -2.30 9.92
CA PHE A 75 14.62 -1.58 8.74
C PHE A 75 14.02 -0.17 8.72
N ILE A 76 14.84 0.86 8.62
CA ILE A 76 14.38 2.25 8.51
C ILE A 76 14.48 2.72 7.06
N SER A 77 13.33 2.86 6.40
CA SER A 77 13.20 3.53 5.11
C SER A 77 12.86 5.01 5.34
N HIS A 78 13.68 5.91 4.83
CA HIS A 78 13.52 7.37 5.02
C HIS A 78 13.93 8.15 3.77
N GLN A 79 13.68 9.46 3.78
CA GLN A 79 14.15 10.38 2.73
C GLN A 79 15.30 11.22 3.26
N TRP A 80 16.26 11.56 2.40
CA TRP A 80 17.33 12.48 2.76
C TRP A 80 16.78 13.92 2.87
N LEU A 81 17.22 14.65 3.91
CA LEU A 81 16.86 16.05 4.15
C LEU A 81 17.76 17.06 3.44
N ALA A 82 18.92 16.61 2.96
CA ALA A 82 19.88 17.42 2.22
C ALA A 82 20.60 16.54 1.18
N ASN A 83 21.21 17.17 0.18
CA ASN A 83 21.92 16.47 -0.89
C ASN A 83 23.17 15.72 -0.39
N GLU A 84 23.85 16.24 0.62
CA GLU A 84 25.14 15.70 1.12
C GLU A 84 24.98 14.82 2.36
N HIS A 85 23.87 14.95 3.09
CA HIS A 85 23.66 14.24 4.35
C HIS A 85 22.18 13.92 4.58
N PRO A 86 21.84 12.70 5.03
CA PRO A 86 20.44 12.27 5.17
C PRO A 86 19.67 13.07 6.23
N ASP A 87 20.33 13.46 7.32
CA ASP A 87 19.69 14.22 8.41
C ASP A 87 20.69 15.12 9.17
N PRO A 88 21.12 16.24 8.57
CA PRO A 88 22.25 17.04 9.07
C PRO A 88 22.00 17.70 10.44
N GLU A 89 20.74 17.84 10.85
CA GLU A 89 20.35 18.40 12.15
C GLU A 89 19.78 17.35 13.12
N ALA A 90 19.87 16.07 12.75
CA ALA A 90 19.31 14.95 13.49
C ALA A 90 17.80 15.12 13.80
N GLN A 91 17.04 15.78 12.91
CA GLN A 91 15.62 16.04 13.08
C GLN A 91 14.78 14.77 12.91
N GLN A 92 15.00 14.01 11.83
CA GLN A 92 14.35 12.70 11.62
C GLN A 92 14.81 11.69 12.67
N TRP A 93 16.09 11.72 13.01
CA TRP A 93 16.69 10.86 14.02
C TRP A 93 16.05 11.04 15.40
N LYS A 94 15.81 12.28 15.83
CA LYS A 94 15.08 12.58 17.07
C LYS A 94 13.64 12.06 17.04
N VAL A 95 12.94 12.22 15.92
CA VAL A 95 11.58 11.67 15.76
C VAL A 95 11.59 10.15 15.90
N LEU A 96 12.54 9.46 15.27
CA LEU A 96 12.70 8.02 15.38
C LEU A 96 13.00 7.60 16.82
N GLN A 97 13.96 8.26 17.47
CA GLN A 97 14.33 8.00 18.87
C GLN A 97 13.13 8.16 19.81
N GLU A 98 12.38 9.26 19.69
CA GLU A 98 11.21 9.52 20.52
C GLU A 98 10.08 8.53 20.23
N ALA A 99 9.84 8.18 18.96
CA ALA A 99 8.87 7.16 18.59
C ALA A 99 9.21 5.81 19.24
N ILE A 100 10.47 5.36 19.14
CA ILE A 100 10.93 4.11 19.77
C ILE A 100 10.76 4.19 21.29
N ARG A 101 11.15 5.30 21.96
CA ARG A 101 10.94 5.47 23.40
C ARG A 101 9.47 5.40 23.79
N ASN A 102 8.58 5.99 22.99
CA ASN A 102 7.15 6.01 23.27
C ASN A 102 6.49 4.64 23.06
N LEU A 103 6.91 3.90 22.03
CA LEU A 103 6.48 2.52 21.79
C LEU A 103 6.97 1.59 22.91
N TYR A 104 8.25 1.70 23.28
CA TYR A 104 8.86 0.87 24.32
C TYR A 104 8.26 1.14 25.71
N SER A 105 7.91 2.40 26.01
CA SER A 105 7.27 2.77 27.28
C SER A 105 5.74 2.56 27.31
N GLY A 106 5.12 2.24 26.16
CA GLY A 106 3.67 2.16 26.01
C GLY A 106 2.95 3.51 26.09
N ARG A 107 3.67 4.63 25.95
CA ARG A 107 3.08 5.99 25.89
C ARG A 107 2.35 6.25 24.59
N SER A 108 2.82 5.66 23.50
CA SER A 108 2.15 5.72 22.21
C SER A 108 1.56 4.37 21.85
N LEU A 109 0.36 4.39 21.27
CA LEU A 109 -0.31 3.22 20.75
C LEU A 109 -0.19 3.22 19.23
N VAL A 110 0.24 2.09 18.66
CA VAL A 110 0.21 1.91 17.20
C VAL A 110 -1.24 1.82 16.77
N THR A 111 -1.67 2.75 15.91
CA THR A 111 -3.06 2.84 15.44
C THR A 111 -3.24 2.11 14.11
N LEU A 112 -4.49 1.72 13.80
CA LEU A 112 -4.87 1.24 12.48
C LEU A 112 -5.43 2.39 11.64
N PRO A 113 -5.18 2.39 10.31
CA PRO A 113 -5.90 3.25 9.39
C PRO A 113 -7.41 3.03 9.53
N ILE A 114 -8.17 4.10 9.36
CA ILE A 114 -9.63 4.10 9.48
C ILE A 114 -10.26 3.09 8.50
N GLN A 115 -9.72 2.98 7.28
CA GLN A 115 -10.16 2.00 6.27
C GLN A 115 -10.03 0.56 6.76
N SER A 116 -8.86 0.20 7.26
CA SER A 116 -8.58 -1.16 7.70
C SER A 116 -9.54 -1.55 8.83
N GLU A 117 -9.78 -0.64 9.79
CA GLU A 117 -10.79 -0.86 10.84
C GLU A 117 -12.23 -0.91 10.30
N TYR A 118 -12.55 -0.12 9.28
CA TYR A 118 -13.89 -0.07 8.67
C TYR A 118 -14.22 -1.37 7.91
N PHE A 119 -13.32 -1.85 7.06
CA PHE A 119 -13.56 -3.03 6.22
C PHE A 119 -13.40 -4.36 6.96
N TYR A 120 -12.50 -4.44 7.95
CA TYR A 120 -12.18 -5.70 8.63
C TYR A 120 -12.46 -5.72 10.13
N GLY A 121 -12.86 -4.60 10.69
CA GLY A 121 -12.92 -4.46 12.14
C GLY A 121 -11.52 -4.31 12.74
N ARG A 122 -11.46 -4.45 14.07
CA ARG A 122 -10.18 -4.25 14.77
C ARG A 122 -9.31 -5.48 14.67
N HIS A 123 -8.06 -5.25 14.33
CA HIS A 123 -6.99 -6.22 14.44
C HIS A 123 -6.12 -5.90 15.65
N SER A 124 -5.44 -6.91 16.18
CA SER A 124 -4.36 -6.70 17.15
C SER A 124 -3.28 -5.83 16.51
N THR A 125 -2.96 -4.73 17.15
CA THR A 125 -1.82 -3.89 16.78
C THR A 125 -0.60 -4.29 17.61
N LEU A 126 0.56 -3.75 17.23
CA LEU A 126 1.79 -3.95 17.98
C LEU A 126 1.66 -3.37 19.39
N SER A 127 2.05 -4.19 20.36
CA SER A 127 2.00 -3.92 21.78
C SER A 127 3.39 -3.54 22.31
N ARG A 128 3.45 -3.05 23.55
CA ARG A 128 4.73 -2.79 24.22
C ARG A 128 5.52 -4.08 24.42
N GLU A 129 4.84 -5.20 24.61
CA GLU A 129 5.43 -6.52 24.81
C GLU A 129 6.17 -6.97 23.54
N ASP A 130 5.68 -6.63 22.35
CA ASP A 130 6.35 -6.96 21.09
C ASP A 130 7.73 -6.33 20.98
N PHE A 131 7.88 -5.07 21.44
CA PHE A 131 9.16 -4.36 21.46
C PHE A 131 10.07 -4.75 22.62
N GLN A 132 9.51 -5.26 23.72
CA GLN A 132 10.25 -5.69 24.92
C GLN A 132 10.67 -7.16 24.88
N SER A 133 10.05 -7.97 24.00
CA SER A 133 10.25 -9.43 23.95
C SER A 133 11.67 -9.87 23.61
N LYS A 134 12.36 -9.13 22.74
CA LYS A 134 13.71 -9.42 22.25
C LYS A 134 14.51 -8.14 22.05
N PRO A 135 15.85 -8.17 22.16
CA PRO A 135 16.69 -7.03 21.82
C PRO A 135 16.42 -6.53 20.39
N LEU A 136 16.43 -5.21 20.21
CA LEU A 136 16.12 -4.57 18.94
C LEU A 136 17.38 -3.98 18.29
N PHE A 137 17.57 -4.29 17.02
CA PHE A 137 18.69 -3.83 16.20
C PHE A 137 18.15 -3.01 15.02
N ILE A 138 18.77 -1.87 14.75
CA ILE A 138 18.26 -0.91 13.77
C ILE A 138 19.19 -0.88 12.56
N TRP A 139 18.61 -1.13 11.40
CA TRP A 139 19.26 -0.93 10.11
C TRP A 139 18.85 0.44 9.55
N TYR A 140 19.83 1.27 9.23
CA TYR A 140 19.63 2.62 8.70
C TYR A 140 20.71 2.88 7.64
N ASP A 141 20.32 3.14 6.39
CA ASP A 141 21.21 3.16 5.21
C ASP A 141 22.58 3.83 5.43
N TYR A 142 22.61 5.05 5.95
CA TYR A 142 23.84 5.84 6.13
C TYR A 142 24.76 5.33 7.24
N VAL A 143 24.18 4.64 8.22
CA VAL A 143 24.86 4.07 9.39
C VAL A 143 25.27 2.62 9.12
N SER A 144 24.45 1.89 8.38
CA SER A 144 24.58 0.47 8.12
C SER A 144 25.37 0.15 6.86
N CYS A 145 25.42 1.06 5.89
CA CYS A 145 26.17 0.88 4.65
C CYS A 145 27.41 1.78 4.60
N PRO A 146 28.55 1.29 4.07
CA PRO A 146 29.75 2.09 3.85
C PRO A 146 29.49 3.39 3.08
N GLN A 147 30.17 4.47 3.50
CA GLN A 147 30.10 5.82 2.92
C GLN A 147 31.47 6.31 2.41
N ALA A 148 32.53 5.52 2.60
CA ALA A 148 33.88 5.89 2.18
C ALA A 148 33.99 6.08 0.65
N ALA A 149 34.68 7.17 0.27
CA ALA A 149 34.85 7.56 -1.13
C ALA A 149 36.01 6.85 -1.84
N ASP A 150 36.80 6.05 -1.14
CA ASP A 150 37.89 5.27 -1.75
C ASP A 150 37.34 4.09 -2.57
N SER A 151 38.16 3.52 -3.45
CA SER A 151 37.71 2.46 -4.37
C SER A 151 37.14 1.23 -3.64
N ARG A 152 37.71 0.89 -2.48
CA ARG A 152 37.23 -0.20 -1.64
C ARG A 152 35.91 0.14 -0.95
N GLY A 153 35.77 1.35 -0.41
CA GLY A 153 34.54 1.85 0.18
C GLY A 153 33.39 1.86 -0.81
N GLN A 154 33.63 2.31 -2.04
CA GLN A 154 32.65 2.31 -3.12
C GLN A 154 32.19 0.89 -3.50
N GLU A 155 33.13 -0.07 -3.56
CA GLU A 155 32.79 -1.48 -3.84
C GLU A 155 31.96 -2.09 -2.70
N HIS A 156 32.36 -1.89 -1.44
CA HIS A 156 31.59 -2.37 -0.30
C HIS A 156 30.21 -1.70 -0.20
N GLN A 157 30.12 -0.39 -0.47
CA GLN A 157 28.85 0.32 -0.53
C GLN A 157 27.95 -0.29 -1.60
N LYS A 158 28.48 -0.57 -2.78
CA LYS A 158 27.75 -1.23 -3.86
C LYS A 158 27.22 -2.59 -3.43
N GLN A 159 28.06 -3.43 -2.81
CA GLN A 159 27.67 -4.74 -2.29
C GLN A 159 26.59 -4.65 -1.19
N ALA A 160 26.69 -3.65 -0.31
CA ALA A 160 25.68 -3.39 0.71
C ALA A 160 24.33 -2.97 0.11
N ILE A 161 24.35 -2.11 -0.92
CA ILE A 161 23.16 -1.71 -1.67
C ILE A 161 22.51 -2.91 -2.37
N ASP A 162 23.32 -3.79 -2.99
CA ASP A 162 22.81 -5.03 -3.62
C ASP A 162 22.16 -5.98 -2.60
N SER A 163 22.52 -5.86 -1.33
CA SER A 163 22.01 -6.71 -0.24
C SER A 163 20.84 -6.07 0.53
N ILE A 164 20.38 -4.86 0.17
CA ILE A 164 19.29 -4.16 0.90
C ILE A 164 18.03 -5.02 1.00
N VAL A 165 17.67 -5.67 -0.11
CA VAL A 165 16.46 -6.50 -0.18
C VAL A 165 16.55 -7.70 0.75
N SER A 166 17.71 -8.36 0.78
CA SER A 166 18.05 -9.44 1.72
C SER A 166 17.97 -8.97 3.17
N TYR A 167 18.45 -7.76 3.47
CA TYR A 167 18.32 -7.17 4.81
C TYR A 167 16.85 -6.96 5.20
N ILE A 168 16.01 -6.46 4.29
CA ILE A 168 14.57 -6.29 4.53
C ILE A 168 13.90 -7.63 4.79
N GLU A 169 14.31 -8.67 4.08
CA GLU A 169 13.84 -10.04 4.36
C GLU A 169 14.24 -10.51 5.75
N ARG A 170 15.34 -10.01 6.36
CA ARG A 170 15.76 -10.27 7.76
C ARG A 170 15.16 -9.28 8.78
N CYS A 171 14.52 -8.22 8.28
CA CYS A 171 13.58 -7.28 8.90
C CYS A 171 12.33 -7.92 9.55
N VAL A 172 12.09 -7.79 10.87
CA VAL A 172 10.73 -8.01 11.45
C VAL A 172 9.91 -6.74 11.29
N TYR A 173 10.49 -5.60 11.66
CA TYR A 173 9.83 -4.30 11.54
C TYR A 173 10.37 -3.56 10.31
N PHE A 174 9.49 -3.13 9.41
CA PHE A 174 9.82 -2.20 8.34
C PHE A 174 9.20 -0.85 8.65
N VAL A 175 10.02 0.16 8.91
CA VAL A 175 9.59 1.49 9.31
C VAL A 175 9.71 2.44 8.13
N VAL A 176 8.58 3.04 7.74
CA VAL A 176 8.54 4.23 6.87
C VAL A 176 8.64 5.45 7.79
N LEU A 177 9.82 6.06 7.84
CA LEU A 177 10.07 7.28 8.62
C LEU A 177 9.86 8.48 7.71
N CYS A 178 8.74 9.18 7.90
CA CYS A 178 8.33 10.28 7.02
C CYS A 178 7.75 11.48 7.80
N PRO A 179 8.52 12.09 8.72
CA PRO A 179 8.09 13.31 9.40
C PRO A 179 7.98 14.49 8.42
N ASN A 180 7.04 15.40 8.70
CA ASN A 180 6.83 16.60 7.88
C ASN A 180 7.96 17.62 8.13
N LEU A 181 9.09 17.47 7.44
CA LEU A 181 10.27 18.31 7.57
C LEU A 181 10.65 18.92 6.21
N PRO A 182 11.09 20.20 6.16
CA PRO A 182 11.52 20.80 4.90
C PRO A 182 12.84 20.20 4.43
N HIS A 183 12.93 19.85 3.15
CA HIS A 183 14.20 19.54 2.52
C HIS A 183 15.03 20.84 2.43
N LYS A 184 16.28 20.80 2.88
CA LYS A 184 17.15 21.99 2.95
C LYS A 184 17.40 22.61 1.59
N ASP A 185 17.68 21.78 0.59
CA ASP A 185 18.10 22.25 -0.73
C ASP A 185 16.96 22.34 -1.76
N GLN A 186 15.93 21.47 -1.68
CA GLN A 186 15.01 21.21 -2.79
C GLN A 186 13.62 21.85 -2.63
N GLY A 187 13.40 22.71 -1.63
CA GLY A 187 12.21 23.57 -1.54
C GLY A 187 10.86 22.86 -1.36
N PHE A 188 10.85 21.54 -1.14
CA PHE A 188 9.67 20.75 -0.80
C PHE A 188 9.73 20.26 0.66
N VAL A 189 8.62 19.70 1.14
CA VAL A 189 8.49 19.15 2.49
C VAL A 189 8.33 17.63 2.39
N LEU A 190 9.11 16.89 3.18
CA LEU A 190 9.03 15.44 3.28
C LEU A 190 7.66 15.03 3.84
N SER A 191 7.16 13.90 3.38
CA SER A 191 5.88 13.31 3.78
C SER A 191 5.82 11.87 3.27
N GLU A 192 4.82 11.10 3.72
CA GLU A 192 4.56 9.78 3.15
C GLU A 192 4.35 9.83 1.62
N ALA A 193 3.69 10.89 1.11
CA ALA A 193 3.46 11.06 -0.32
C ALA A 193 4.77 11.25 -1.10
N THR A 194 5.65 12.15 -0.64
CA THR A 194 6.95 12.38 -1.30
C THR A 194 7.88 11.19 -1.15
N TRP A 195 7.80 10.45 -0.04
CA TRP A 195 8.52 9.20 0.16
C TRP A 195 8.06 8.15 -0.85
N ALA A 196 6.74 8.03 -1.03
CA ALA A 196 6.13 7.10 -1.95
C ALA A 196 6.40 7.45 -3.42
N GLU A 197 6.92 8.63 -3.77
CA GLU A 197 7.34 8.98 -5.14
C GLU A 197 8.75 8.44 -5.51
N ARG A 198 9.56 8.01 -4.53
CA ARG A 198 10.95 7.58 -4.78
C ARG A 198 11.03 6.12 -5.22
N GLY A 199 11.83 5.85 -6.25
CA GLY A 199 12.03 4.50 -6.80
C GLY A 199 12.57 3.50 -5.78
N TRP A 200 13.64 3.87 -5.06
CA TRP A 200 14.22 3.04 -4.00
C TRP A 200 13.24 2.74 -2.86
N CYS A 201 12.52 3.76 -2.36
CA CYS A 201 11.52 3.57 -1.29
C CYS A 201 10.37 2.65 -1.72
N ARG A 202 9.91 2.76 -2.97
CA ARG A 202 8.93 1.84 -3.56
C ARG A 202 9.49 0.41 -3.61
N ALA A 203 10.74 0.23 -4.02
CA ALA A 203 11.40 -1.07 -4.08
C ALA A 203 11.54 -1.71 -2.69
N GLU A 204 11.95 -0.94 -1.68
CA GLU A 204 12.05 -1.41 -0.30
C GLU A 204 10.68 -1.86 0.25
N ARG A 205 9.62 -1.09 -0.02
CA ARG A 205 8.25 -1.46 0.37
C ARG A 205 7.78 -2.73 -0.34
N LEU A 206 8.08 -2.85 -1.64
CA LEU A 206 7.77 -4.05 -2.42
C LEU A 206 8.54 -5.25 -1.87
N ALA A 207 9.81 -5.07 -1.51
CA ALA A 207 10.64 -6.12 -0.95
C ALA A 207 10.05 -6.66 0.36
N ARG A 208 9.59 -5.77 1.25
CA ARG A 208 8.90 -6.19 2.48
C ARG A 208 7.63 -6.99 2.19
N LYS A 209 6.86 -6.63 1.15
CA LYS A 209 5.64 -7.33 0.76
C LYS A 209 5.93 -8.71 0.15
N LEU A 210 7.02 -8.84 -0.59
CA LEU A 210 7.44 -10.09 -1.22
C LEU A 210 8.21 -11.03 -0.27
N ALA A 211 8.66 -10.53 0.88
CA ALA A 211 9.37 -11.34 1.87
C ALA A 211 8.59 -12.63 2.22
N ALA A 212 9.31 -13.75 2.37
CA ALA A 212 8.72 -15.06 2.68
C ALA A 212 8.11 -15.15 4.10
N ARG A 213 8.49 -14.23 4.99
CA ARG A 213 8.10 -14.25 6.40
C ARG A 213 6.74 -13.64 6.69
N GLU A 214 5.99 -14.31 7.57
CA GLU A 214 4.61 -14.01 7.92
C GLU A 214 4.46 -13.05 9.11
N ASP A 215 5.47 -12.95 9.99
CA ASP A 215 5.41 -12.19 11.24
C ASP A 215 5.81 -10.71 11.11
N GLY A 216 6.42 -10.32 9.99
CA GLY A 216 6.92 -8.96 9.83
C GLY A 216 5.84 -7.95 9.41
N CYS A 217 5.99 -6.69 9.85
CA CYS A 217 4.99 -5.65 9.68
C CYS A 217 5.56 -4.32 9.15
N ILE A 218 4.69 -3.46 8.61
CA ILE A 218 5.04 -2.12 8.14
C ILE A 218 4.50 -1.07 9.12
N LEU A 219 5.40 -0.26 9.68
CA LEU A 219 5.10 0.85 10.59
C LEU A 219 5.35 2.18 9.88
N VAL A 220 4.34 3.03 9.80
CA VAL A 220 4.50 4.41 9.31
C VAL A 220 4.65 5.34 10.49
N VAL A 221 5.78 6.06 10.55
CA VAL A 221 6.12 7.00 11.61
C VAL A 221 6.13 8.42 11.04
N GLU A 222 5.01 9.12 11.24
CA GLU A 222 4.86 10.53 10.83
C GLU A 222 5.31 11.50 11.94
N SER A 223 5.29 11.06 13.19
CA SER A 223 5.80 11.81 14.35
C SER A 223 6.12 10.89 15.52
N ALA A 224 6.70 11.45 16.57
CA ALA A 224 7.02 10.74 17.81
C ALA A 224 5.80 10.09 18.52
N MET A 225 4.58 10.58 18.25
CA MET A 225 3.33 10.07 18.86
C MET A 225 2.35 9.48 17.85
N ARG A 226 2.67 9.53 16.56
CA ARG A 226 1.79 9.07 15.49
C ARG A 226 2.47 7.95 14.72
N GLN A 227 2.23 6.74 15.20
CA GLN A 227 2.63 5.51 14.53
C GLN A 227 1.39 4.77 14.06
N THR A 228 1.40 4.41 12.78
CA THR A 228 0.28 3.71 12.13
C THR A 228 0.80 2.41 11.55
N LEU A 229 0.07 1.32 11.78
CA LEU A 229 0.37 0.05 11.15
C LEU A 229 -0.22 0.05 9.74
N ALA A 230 0.62 -0.05 8.72
CA ALA A 230 0.15 -0.19 7.35
C ALA A 230 -0.30 -1.65 7.11
N LEU A 231 -1.60 -1.89 7.27
CA LEU A 231 -2.26 -3.15 6.93
C LEU A 231 -3.06 -2.96 5.64
N HIS A 232 -2.84 -3.84 4.66
CA HIS A 232 -3.64 -3.98 3.44
C HIS A 232 -4.05 -2.64 2.80
N THR A 233 -3.24 -2.10 1.89
CA THR A 233 -3.53 -0.81 1.25
C THR A 233 -4.71 -0.94 0.28
N ALA A 234 -5.64 0.03 0.33
CA ALA A 234 -6.74 0.08 -0.64
C ALA A 234 -6.26 0.43 -2.04
N ARG A 235 -5.10 1.07 -2.12
CA ARG A 235 -4.42 1.39 -3.35
C ARG A 235 -3.34 0.35 -3.64
N PRO A 236 -3.18 -0.04 -4.91
CA PRO A 236 -2.05 -0.87 -5.27
C PRO A 236 -0.74 -0.13 -4.99
N ILE A 237 0.32 -0.89 -4.72
CA ILE A 237 1.67 -0.34 -4.61
C ILE A 237 2.13 -0.04 -6.03
N ASP A 238 2.41 1.23 -6.32
CA ASP A 238 3.00 1.58 -7.61
C ASP A 238 4.35 0.88 -7.82
N ALA A 239 4.63 0.52 -9.07
CA ALA A 239 5.89 -0.10 -9.44
C ALA A 239 7.09 0.77 -9.07
N PRO A 240 8.19 0.17 -8.56
CA PRO A 240 9.42 0.91 -8.28
C PRO A 240 10.00 1.63 -9.49
N GLY A 241 9.85 1.05 -10.69
CA GLY A 241 10.25 1.65 -11.96
C GLY A 241 9.46 2.90 -12.35
N LEU A 242 8.34 3.23 -11.71
CA LEU A 242 7.64 4.51 -11.93
C LEU A 242 8.13 5.63 -11.00
N GLY A 243 8.98 5.30 -10.02
CA GLY A 243 9.50 6.27 -9.06
C GLY A 243 10.58 7.18 -9.62
N LYS A 244 10.85 8.27 -8.89
CA LYS A 244 11.97 9.18 -9.12
C LYS A 244 13.27 8.60 -8.56
N PHE A 245 14.33 8.68 -9.34
CA PHE A 245 15.67 8.22 -8.96
C PHE A 245 16.64 9.39 -8.94
N SER A 246 17.54 9.42 -7.95
CA SER A 246 18.66 10.36 -7.96
C SER A 246 19.70 9.98 -9.01
N VAL A 247 19.87 8.68 -9.25
CA VAL A 247 20.76 8.11 -10.27
C VAL A 247 19.94 7.18 -11.17
N GLU A 248 19.77 7.55 -12.43
CA GLU A 248 18.84 6.88 -13.34
C GLU A 248 19.22 5.41 -13.62
N SER A 249 20.51 5.07 -13.62
CA SER A 249 20.99 3.70 -13.80
C SER A 249 20.54 2.72 -12.72
N ASP A 250 20.14 3.22 -11.54
CA ASP A 250 19.60 2.39 -10.47
C ASP A 250 18.27 1.74 -10.84
N ARG A 251 17.53 2.29 -11.82
CA ARG A 251 16.25 1.74 -12.26
C ARG A 251 16.40 0.31 -12.78
N SER A 252 17.37 0.07 -13.66
CA SER A 252 17.69 -1.26 -14.16
C SER A 252 18.19 -2.20 -13.06
N ARG A 253 18.97 -1.66 -12.12
CA ARG A 253 19.50 -2.44 -10.99
C ARG A 253 18.37 -2.96 -10.11
N ILE A 254 17.42 -2.10 -9.75
CA ILE A 254 16.23 -2.47 -8.98
C ILE A 254 15.40 -3.52 -9.72
N GLY A 255 15.22 -3.39 -11.04
CA GLY A 255 14.51 -4.37 -11.86
C GLY A 255 15.05 -5.80 -11.68
N ARG A 256 16.39 -5.96 -11.72
CA ARG A 256 17.04 -7.28 -11.53
C ARG A 256 16.82 -7.85 -10.14
N VAL A 257 16.90 -7.01 -9.11
CA VAL A 257 16.67 -7.46 -7.73
C VAL A 257 15.21 -7.87 -7.54
N ILE A 258 14.25 -7.09 -8.03
CA ILE A 258 12.82 -7.41 -8.00
C ILE A 258 12.54 -8.73 -8.72
N LEU A 259 13.17 -8.99 -9.86
CA LEU A 259 13.02 -10.26 -10.59
C LEU A 259 13.34 -11.47 -9.71
N GLN A 260 14.47 -11.43 -9.00
CA GLN A 260 14.87 -12.49 -8.08
C GLN A 260 13.85 -12.67 -6.95
N MET A 261 13.33 -11.57 -6.40
CA MET A 261 12.30 -11.62 -5.34
C MET A 261 11.00 -12.25 -5.82
N VAL A 262 10.50 -11.80 -6.97
CA VAL A 262 9.25 -12.30 -7.55
C VAL A 262 9.42 -13.79 -7.85
N TRP A 263 10.54 -14.19 -8.45
CA TRP A 263 10.87 -15.59 -8.70
C TRP A 263 10.85 -16.43 -7.41
N LYS A 264 11.57 -15.99 -6.38
CA LYS A 264 11.64 -16.67 -5.08
C LYS A 264 10.26 -16.78 -4.42
N LYS A 265 9.46 -15.72 -4.48
CA LYS A 265 8.12 -15.70 -3.88
C LYS A 265 7.11 -16.55 -4.66
N LEU A 266 7.22 -16.63 -5.98
CA LEU A 266 6.46 -17.56 -6.81
C LEU A 266 6.77 -19.01 -6.41
N LEU A 267 8.06 -19.37 -6.33
CA LEU A 267 8.48 -20.70 -5.87
C LEU A 267 7.99 -21.00 -4.44
N TYR A 268 8.10 -20.04 -3.52
CA TYR A 268 7.57 -20.18 -2.17
C TYR A 268 6.06 -20.50 -2.19
N PHE A 269 5.25 -19.81 -3.00
CA PHE A 269 3.82 -20.12 -3.08
C PHE A 269 3.55 -21.52 -3.65
N LEU A 270 4.35 -21.96 -4.63
CA LEU A 270 4.26 -23.33 -5.15
C LEU A 270 4.60 -24.37 -4.08
N GLU A 271 5.69 -24.17 -3.33
CA GLU A 271 6.09 -25.06 -2.24
C GLU A 271 5.03 -25.17 -1.14
N GLN A 272 4.31 -24.08 -0.84
CA GLN A 272 3.22 -24.08 0.13
C GLN A 272 1.90 -24.61 -0.45
N GLY A 273 1.83 -24.84 -1.76
CA GLY A 273 0.58 -25.18 -2.45
C GLY A 273 -0.43 -24.02 -2.50
N ASP A 274 -0.01 -22.78 -2.24
CA ASP A 274 -0.87 -21.59 -2.31
C ASP A 274 -0.99 -21.10 -3.76
N LEU A 275 -1.74 -21.88 -4.54
CA LEU A 275 -1.91 -21.62 -5.97
C LEU A 275 -2.71 -20.33 -6.25
N HIS A 276 -3.49 -19.82 -5.29
CA HIS A 276 -4.25 -18.58 -5.50
C HIS A 276 -3.31 -17.37 -5.45
N ASN A 277 -2.48 -17.26 -4.41
CA ASN A 277 -1.52 -16.16 -4.32
C ASN A 277 -0.39 -16.28 -5.36
N TYR A 278 -0.02 -17.50 -5.76
CA TYR A 278 0.84 -17.73 -6.92
C TYR A 278 0.28 -17.05 -8.19
N ARG A 279 -0.97 -17.36 -8.58
CA ARG A 279 -1.62 -16.75 -9.75
C ARG A 279 -1.70 -15.24 -9.64
N PHE A 280 -2.03 -14.75 -8.44
CA PHE A 280 -2.11 -13.31 -8.20
C PHE A 280 -0.76 -12.62 -8.42
N LEU A 281 0.32 -13.19 -7.88
CA LEU A 281 1.67 -12.65 -8.06
C LEU A 281 2.11 -12.72 -9.53
N LEU A 282 1.88 -13.85 -10.20
CA LEU A 282 2.24 -14.09 -11.59
C LEU A 282 1.59 -13.06 -12.53
N ASN A 283 0.31 -12.73 -12.32
CA ASN A 283 -0.44 -11.85 -13.22
C ASN A 283 -0.36 -10.36 -12.85
N GLN A 284 0.39 -9.97 -11.82
CA GLN A 284 0.57 -8.55 -11.44
C GLN A 284 1.90 -7.96 -11.89
N GLN A 285 2.78 -8.79 -12.46
CA GLN A 285 4.18 -8.45 -12.66
C GLN A 285 4.40 -7.20 -13.52
N ALA A 286 3.78 -7.16 -14.70
CA ALA A 286 4.00 -6.10 -15.67
C ALA A 286 3.65 -4.71 -15.10
N ALA A 287 2.45 -4.57 -14.51
CA ALA A 287 1.96 -3.28 -14.05
C ALA A 287 2.55 -2.84 -12.69
N PHE A 288 2.80 -3.79 -11.77
CA PHE A 288 3.11 -3.45 -10.37
C PHE A 288 4.56 -3.69 -9.96
N PHE A 289 5.34 -4.47 -10.72
CA PHE A 289 6.73 -4.78 -10.34
C PHE A 289 7.72 -4.26 -11.39
N PHE A 290 7.42 -4.45 -12.68
CA PHE A 290 8.36 -4.18 -13.77
C PHE A 290 7.99 -2.98 -14.65
N ALA A 291 6.92 -2.24 -14.33
CA ALA A 291 6.52 -1.09 -15.12
C ALA A 291 7.64 -0.04 -15.16
N ASN A 292 7.98 0.40 -16.39
CA ASN A 292 9.10 1.29 -16.67
C ASN A 292 10.46 0.76 -16.18
N THR A 293 10.66 -0.56 -16.22
CA THR A 293 11.97 -1.22 -16.08
C THR A 293 12.37 -1.88 -17.39
N ASP A 294 13.64 -2.25 -17.53
CA ASP A 294 14.20 -2.98 -18.68
C ASP A 294 14.08 -4.52 -18.55
N ILE A 295 13.29 -5.00 -17.59
CA ILE A 295 13.15 -6.42 -17.27
C ILE A 295 11.78 -6.92 -17.70
N ASP A 296 11.78 -8.01 -18.45
CA ASP A 296 10.55 -8.71 -18.84
C ASP A 296 9.98 -9.52 -17.65
N PRO A 297 8.65 -9.53 -17.46
CA PRO A 297 7.99 -10.38 -16.48
C PRO A 297 8.28 -11.87 -16.66
N ILE A 298 8.23 -12.63 -15.56
CA ILE A 298 8.36 -14.09 -15.60
C ILE A 298 7.10 -14.69 -16.20
N ASP A 299 7.22 -15.36 -17.34
CA ASP A 299 6.11 -15.97 -18.06
C ASP A 299 6.17 -17.50 -18.15
N ALA A 300 7.33 -18.11 -17.88
CA ALA A 300 7.60 -19.54 -18.09
C ALA A 300 8.14 -20.26 -16.83
N LEU A 301 7.34 -20.40 -15.79
CA LEU A 301 7.77 -21.11 -14.56
C LEU A 301 7.35 -22.58 -14.54
N VAL A 302 6.15 -22.89 -15.02
CA VAL A 302 5.62 -24.26 -15.05
C VAL A 302 6.16 -24.98 -16.29
N PRO A 303 6.94 -26.06 -16.14
CA PRO A 303 7.57 -26.75 -17.26
C PRO A 303 6.56 -27.59 -18.08
N TYR A 304 7.06 -28.22 -19.16
CA TYR A 304 6.35 -29.22 -19.98
C TYR A 304 5.06 -28.73 -20.65
N PHE A 305 5.03 -27.47 -21.08
CA PHE A 305 3.92 -26.98 -21.90
C PHE A 305 3.91 -27.66 -23.27
N GLN A 306 2.74 -28.10 -23.70
CA GLN A 306 2.47 -28.60 -25.05
C GLN A 306 1.15 -28.02 -25.54
N SER A 307 1.19 -27.31 -26.65
CA SER A 307 0.02 -26.70 -27.29
C SER A 307 -0.66 -27.69 -28.24
N GLN A 308 -1.99 -27.73 -28.23
CA GLN A 308 -2.77 -28.43 -29.25
C GLN A 308 -2.94 -27.58 -30.51
N ALA A 309 -3.02 -26.26 -30.33
CA ALA A 309 -3.07 -25.30 -31.43
C ALA A 309 -1.70 -25.13 -32.10
N ASP A 310 -1.72 -24.90 -33.41
CA ASP A 310 -0.52 -24.60 -34.19
C ASP A 310 -0.15 -23.10 -34.05
N PRO A 311 1.10 -22.76 -33.69
CA PRO A 311 1.50 -21.40 -33.37
C PRO A 311 1.53 -20.45 -34.58
N PHE A 312 1.59 -20.98 -35.81
CA PHE A 312 1.63 -20.17 -37.03
C PHE A 312 0.22 -19.87 -37.56
N THR A 313 -0.74 -20.75 -37.30
CA THR A 313 -2.13 -20.62 -37.77
C THR A 313 -3.07 -20.07 -36.70
N ALA A 314 -2.83 -20.37 -35.43
CA ALA A 314 -3.69 -19.98 -34.30
C ALA A 314 -2.87 -19.48 -33.09
N PRO A 315 -2.08 -18.40 -33.23
CA PRO A 315 -1.18 -17.91 -32.17
C PRO A 315 -1.91 -17.49 -30.88
N LEU A 316 -3.14 -16.97 -30.99
CA LEU A 316 -3.95 -16.60 -29.82
C LEU A 316 -4.44 -17.82 -29.04
N ASP A 317 -4.66 -18.94 -29.71
CA ASP A 317 -5.08 -20.18 -29.09
C ASP A 317 -3.94 -20.76 -28.25
N VAL A 318 -2.73 -20.75 -28.82
CA VAL A 318 -1.49 -21.09 -28.10
C VAL A 318 -1.29 -20.18 -26.89
N ALA A 319 -1.55 -18.87 -27.03
CA ALA A 319 -1.42 -17.93 -25.91
C ALA A 319 -2.43 -18.21 -24.79
N VAL A 320 -3.68 -18.58 -25.13
CA VAL A 320 -4.69 -18.99 -24.14
C VAL A 320 -4.27 -20.30 -23.47
N GLU A 321 -3.84 -21.31 -24.22
CA GLU A 321 -3.38 -22.59 -23.67
C GLU A 321 -2.17 -22.40 -22.74
N TRP A 322 -1.20 -21.57 -23.16
CA TRP A 322 -0.05 -21.20 -22.33
C TRP A 322 -0.48 -20.53 -21.03
N PHE A 323 -1.37 -19.53 -21.13
CA PHE A 323 -1.88 -18.82 -19.97
C PHE A 323 -2.59 -19.76 -18.99
N LEU A 324 -3.46 -20.64 -19.50
CA LEU A 324 -4.17 -21.62 -18.69
C LEU A 324 -3.19 -22.62 -18.05
N HIS A 325 -2.16 -23.06 -18.77
CA HIS A 325 -1.11 -23.96 -18.25
C HIS A 325 -0.34 -23.32 -17.10
N GLN A 326 0.20 -22.11 -17.31
CA GLN A 326 0.98 -21.38 -16.29
C GLN A 326 0.12 -21.04 -15.06
N ASN A 327 -1.19 -20.79 -15.26
CA ASN A 327 -2.14 -20.56 -14.18
C ASN A 327 -2.83 -21.84 -13.67
N GLY A 328 -2.49 -23.03 -14.18
CA GLY A 328 -3.07 -24.29 -13.75
C GLY A 328 -4.59 -24.37 -13.86
N PHE A 329 -5.18 -23.81 -14.91
CA PHE A 329 -6.59 -23.96 -15.27
C PHE A 329 -6.74 -24.96 -16.41
N GLN A 330 -7.80 -25.76 -16.39
CA GLN A 330 -8.10 -26.71 -17.46
C GLN A 330 -8.96 -26.07 -18.56
N GLU A 331 -9.84 -25.15 -18.19
CA GLU A 331 -10.79 -24.53 -19.12
C GLU A 331 -10.88 -23.01 -18.92
N PRO A 332 -11.20 -22.23 -19.98
CA PRO A 332 -11.32 -20.76 -19.93
C PRO A 332 -12.36 -20.23 -18.95
N VAL A 333 -13.38 -21.04 -18.62
CA VAL A 333 -14.51 -20.67 -17.75
C VAL A 333 -14.41 -21.28 -16.35
N SER A 334 -13.34 -22.02 -16.07
CA SER A 334 -13.12 -22.66 -14.78
C SER A 334 -12.90 -21.63 -13.66
N ARG A 335 -13.07 -22.04 -12.41
CA ARG A 335 -12.92 -21.16 -11.24
C ARG A 335 -12.04 -21.82 -10.19
N ASP A 336 -11.13 -21.05 -9.62
CA ASP A 336 -10.29 -21.52 -8.52
C ASP A 336 -11.08 -21.60 -7.20
N PRO A 337 -10.53 -22.26 -6.16
CA PRO A 337 -11.17 -22.32 -4.84
C PRO A 337 -11.38 -20.96 -4.18
N ALA A 338 -10.64 -19.92 -4.56
CA ALA A 338 -10.79 -18.56 -4.05
C ALA A 338 -11.89 -17.77 -4.77
N GLY A 339 -12.47 -18.33 -5.83
CA GLY A 339 -13.57 -17.75 -6.54
C GLY A 339 -13.16 -16.86 -7.72
N TRP A 340 -12.02 -17.10 -8.36
CA TRP A 340 -11.51 -16.34 -9.51
C TRP A 340 -11.48 -17.19 -10.77
N THR A 341 -11.81 -16.60 -11.92
CA THR A 341 -11.74 -17.26 -13.24
C THR A 341 -10.48 -16.85 -14.01
N PRO A 342 -10.08 -17.60 -15.07
CA PRO A 342 -9.00 -17.19 -15.97
C PRO A 342 -9.16 -15.76 -16.47
N LEU A 343 -10.39 -15.32 -16.78
CA LEU A 343 -10.67 -13.95 -17.21
C LEU A 343 -10.30 -12.92 -16.14
N CYS A 344 -10.57 -13.17 -14.85
CA CYS A 344 -10.16 -12.27 -13.78
C CYS A 344 -8.63 -12.07 -13.74
N TYR A 345 -7.86 -13.15 -13.94
CA TYR A 345 -6.40 -13.10 -13.95
C TYR A 345 -5.85 -12.45 -15.24
N ALA A 346 -6.46 -12.71 -16.39
CA ALA A 346 -6.07 -12.08 -17.66
C ALA A 346 -6.32 -10.56 -17.65
N VAL A 347 -7.45 -10.14 -17.05
CA VAL A 347 -7.77 -8.72 -16.83
C VAL A 347 -6.74 -8.05 -15.92
N MET A 348 -6.27 -8.75 -14.89
CA MET A 348 -5.21 -8.27 -14.00
C MET A 348 -3.84 -8.19 -14.70
N ALA A 349 -3.52 -9.16 -15.57
CA ALA A 349 -2.31 -9.16 -16.40
C ALA A 349 -2.31 -8.05 -17.45
N GLY A 350 -3.50 -7.54 -17.83
CA GLY A 350 -3.63 -6.39 -18.71
C GLY A 350 -3.37 -6.68 -20.19
N SER A 351 -3.52 -7.93 -20.64
CA SER A 351 -3.34 -8.33 -22.04
C SER A 351 -4.66 -8.29 -22.82
N PRO A 352 -4.91 -7.27 -23.68
CA PRO A 352 -6.19 -7.13 -24.37
C PRO A 352 -6.49 -8.28 -25.33
N SER A 353 -5.47 -8.77 -26.04
CA SER A 353 -5.59 -9.89 -26.97
C SER A 353 -5.97 -11.19 -26.28
N LEU A 354 -5.38 -11.48 -25.11
CA LEU A 354 -5.73 -12.64 -24.30
C LEU A 354 -7.17 -12.54 -23.78
N ILE A 355 -7.58 -11.36 -23.32
CA ILE A 355 -8.94 -11.12 -22.84
C ILE A 355 -9.96 -11.36 -23.96
N SER A 356 -9.74 -10.79 -25.15
CA SER A 356 -10.59 -11.04 -26.32
C SER A 356 -10.68 -12.53 -26.66
N ALA A 357 -9.54 -13.23 -26.69
CA ALA A 357 -9.49 -14.66 -26.98
C ALA A 357 -10.22 -15.53 -25.93
N LEU A 358 -10.21 -15.13 -24.65
CA LEU A 358 -10.98 -15.79 -23.60
C LEU A 358 -12.49 -15.52 -23.73
N LEU A 359 -12.89 -14.29 -24.10
CA LEU A 359 -14.30 -13.95 -24.33
C LEU A 359 -14.89 -14.72 -25.53
N GLU A 360 -14.12 -14.87 -26.61
CA GLU A 360 -14.49 -15.72 -27.76
C GLU A 360 -14.70 -17.19 -27.34
N ARG A 361 -14.02 -17.63 -26.27
CA ARG A 361 -14.16 -18.94 -25.64
C ARG A 361 -15.21 -18.99 -24.53
N LYS A 362 -16.24 -18.14 -24.62
CA LYS A 362 -17.40 -18.09 -23.72
C LYS A 362 -17.07 -17.67 -22.28
N ALA A 363 -15.92 -17.04 -22.02
CA ALA A 363 -15.74 -16.34 -20.75
C ALA A 363 -16.76 -15.19 -20.65
N ASP A 364 -17.38 -15.03 -19.49
CA ASP A 364 -18.42 -14.01 -19.28
C ASP A 364 -17.78 -12.65 -18.96
N CYS A 365 -18.00 -11.65 -19.82
CA CYS A 365 -17.54 -10.27 -19.59
C CYS A 365 -18.19 -9.60 -18.36
N ASN A 366 -19.23 -10.21 -17.79
CA ASN A 366 -19.89 -9.78 -16.55
C ASN A 366 -19.53 -10.65 -15.34
N ASP A 367 -18.53 -11.52 -15.47
CA ASP A 367 -18.11 -12.39 -14.37
C ASP A 367 -17.67 -11.57 -13.14
N ARG A 368 -17.79 -12.21 -11.97
CA ARG A 368 -17.57 -11.61 -10.66
C ARG A 368 -16.82 -12.56 -9.75
N ILE A 369 -15.96 -12.01 -8.88
CA ILE A 369 -15.29 -12.81 -7.86
C ILE A 369 -16.30 -13.33 -6.84
N SER A 370 -16.23 -14.61 -6.49
CA SER A 370 -17.26 -15.25 -5.65
C SER A 370 -16.98 -15.19 -4.14
N LYS A 371 -15.75 -14.83 -3.74
CA LYS A 371 -15.32 -14.67 -2.35
C LYS A 371 -14.57 -13.35 -2.15
N HIS A 372 -14.40 -12.95 -0.89
CA HIS A 372 -13.61 -11.77 -0.53
C HIS A 372 -12.11 -12.05 -0.70
N LYS A 373 -11.36 -11.09 -1.27
CA LYS A 373 -9.89 -11.09 -1.26
C LYS A 373 -9.42 -10.04 -0.27
N LYS A 374 -9.13 -10.49 0.96
CA LYS A 374 -8.82 -9.60 2.09
C LYS A 374 -7.55 -8.76 1.86
N ASP A 375 -6.56 -9.32 1.19
CA ASP A 375 -5.27 -8.63 1.03
C ASP A 375 -5.36 -7.32 0.23
N PHE A 376 -6.36 -7.22 -0.65
CA PHE A 376 -6.61 -6.08 -1.54
C PHE A 376 -7.95 -5.39 -1.26
N MET A 377 -8.67 -5.83 -0.22
CA MET A 377 -9.99 -5.29 0.12
C MET A 377 -11.03 -5.46 -0.97
N PHE A 378 -10.90 -6.51 -1.80
CA PHE A 378 -11.92 -6.79 -2.79
C PHE A 378 -13.09 -7.53 -2.14
N PRO A 379 -14.29 -6.95 -2.18
CA PRO A 379 -15.49 -7.58 -1.69
C PRO A 379 -15.95 -8.68 -2.64
N LYS A 380 -16.68 -9.66 -2.09
CA LYS A 380 -17.42 -10.61 -2.93
C LYS A 380 -18.31 -9.84 -3.91
N GLY A 381 -18.37 -10.32 -5.15
CA GLY A 381 -19.24 -9.79 -6.20
C GLY A 381 -18.61 -8.68 -7.04
N MET A 382 -17.34 -8.31 -6.79
CA MET A 382 -16.58 -7.39 -7.65
C MET A 382 -16.48 -7.97 -9.07
N SER A 383 -16.85 -7.17 -10.07
CA SER A 383 -16.86 -7.58 -11.47
C SER A 383 -15.49 -7.51 -12.14
N VAL A 384 -15.31 -8.24 -13.24
CA VAL A 384 -14.09 -8.12 -14.08
C VAL A 384 -13.87 -6.72 -14.60
N LEU A 385 -14.92 -5.95 -14.89
CA LEU A 385 -14.80 -4.54 -15.28
C LEU A 385 -14.29 -3.66 -14.12
N ALA A 386 -14.71 -3.94 -12.88
CA ALA A 386 -14.17 -3.27 -11.70
C ALA A 386 -12.70 -3.64 -11.43
N LEU A 387 -12.30 -4.88 -11.70
CA LEU A 387 -10.88 -5.29 -11.63
C LEU A 387 -10.03 -4.53 -12.66
N ALA A 388 -10.51 -4.39 -13.91
CA ALA A 388 -9.81 -3.62 -14.95
C ALA A 388 -9.63 -2.15 -14.54
N ALA A 389 -10.68 -1.55 -13.97
CA ALA A 389 -10.63 -0.19 -13.44
C ALA A 389 -9.62 -0.06 -12.28
N TYR A 390 -9.63 -1.01 -11.33
CA TYR A 390 -8.74 -0.97 -10.17
C TYR A 390 -7.25 -1.16 -10.54
N PHE A 391 -6.94 -2.01 -11.53
CA PHE A 391 -5.55 -2.33 -11.90
C PHE A 391 -4.95 -1.40 -12.97
N HIS A 392 -5.64 -0.33 -13.37
CA HIS A 392 -5.14 0.63 -14.37
C HIS A 392 -4.89 0.00 -15.75
N ASN A 393 -5.58 -1.09 -16.07
CA ASN A 393 -5.44 -1.80 -17.33
C ASN A 393 -6.43 -1.26 -18.37
N THR A 394 -6.09 -0.12 -18.98
CA THR A 394 -6.94 0.57 -19.96
C THR A 394 -7.34 -0.34 -21.13
N GLY A 395 -6.40 -1.11 -21.70
CA GLY A 395 -6.73 -2.03 -22.79
C GLY A 395 -7.71 -3.14 -22.37
N ALA A 396 -7.60 -3.66 -21.14
CA ALA A 396 -8.56 -4.61 -20.58
C ALA A 396 -9.95 -3.96 -20.39
N LEU A 397 -9.98 -2.73 -19.89
CA LEU A 397 -11.20 -1.96 -19.70
C LEU A 397 -11.93 -1.75 -21.05
N GLN A 398 -11.22 -1.32 -22.08
CA GLN A 398 -11.76 -1.08 -23.42
C GLN A 398 -12.33 -2.36 -24.05
N VAL A 399 -11.62 -3.49 -23.96
CA VAL A 399 -12.11 -4.78 -24.48
C VAL A 399 -13.39 -5.22 -23.76
N LEU A 400 -13.43 -5.10 -22.43
CA LEU A 400 -14.63 -5.45 -21.66
C LEU A 400 -15.82 -4.53 -21.99
N LEU A 401 -15.59 -3.23 -22.15
CA LEU A 401 -16.62 -2.28 -22.58
C LEU A 401 -17.15 -2.59 -23.98
N ALA A 402 -16.26 -2.91 -24.92
CA ALA A 402 -16.64 -3.35 -26.28
C ALA A 402 -17.47 -4.65 -26.24
N ALA A 403 -17.15 -5.57 -25.32
CA ALA A 403 -17.91 -6.77 -25.05
C ALA A 403 -19.20 -6.53 -24.24
N ARG A 404 -19.60 -5.27 -24.02
CA ARG A 404 -20.81 -4.85 -23.29
C ARG A 404 -20.85 -5.30 -21.83
N ALA A 405 -19.70 -5.29 -21.15
CA ALA A 405 -19.66 -5.46 -19.70
C ALA A 405 -20.51 -4.39 -19.00
N SER A 406 -21.21 -4.80 -17.94
CA SER A 406 -22.16 -3.95 -17.22
C SER A 406 -21.46 -2.88 -16.39
N LEU A 407 -21.74 -1.62 -16.71
CA LEU A 407 -21.30 -0.44 -15.96
C LEU A 407 -21.88 -0.38 -14.53
N HIS A 408 -23.00 -1.06 -14.31
CA HIS A 408 -23.76 -1.03 -13.05
C HIS A 408 -23.58 -2.29 -12.22
N ALA A 409 -22.65 -3.18 -12.60
CA ALA A 409 -22.33 -4.36 -11.81
C ALA A 409 -21.87 -3.96 -10.40
N CYS A 410 -22.67 -4.33 -9.40
CA CYS A 410 -22.45 -3.97 -8.00
C CYS A 410 -21.87 -5.14 -7.21
N ASP A 411 -20.81 -4.93 -6.45
CA ASP A 411 -20.35 -5.89 -5.45
C ASP A 411 -21.22 -5.92 -4.17
N SER A 412 -20.80 -6.68 -3.16
CA SER A 412 -21.50 -6.78 -1.88
C SER A 412 -21.54 -5.47 -1.06
N HIS A 413 -20.73 -4.46 -1.40
CA HIS A 413 -20.83 -3.10 -0.88
C HIS A 413 -21.59 -2.15 -1.83
N ARG A 414 -22.23 -2.70 -2.87
CA ARG A 414 -22.91 -1.93 -3.92
C ARG A 414 -21.98 -0.97 -4.67
N GLN A 415 -20.67 -1.21 -4.65
CA GLN A 415 -19.72 -0.42 -5.42
C GLN A 415 -19.70 -0.91 -6.87
N THR A 416 -19.59 0.03 -7.80
CA THR A 416 -19.53 -0.20 -9.25
C THR A 416 -18.10 -0.04 -9.77
N PRO A 417 -17.79 -0.41 -11.03
CA PRO A 417 -16.48 -0.17 -11.62
C PRO A 417 -16.01 1.29 -11.49
N LEU A 418 -16.93 2.26 -11.56
CA LEU A 418 -16.61 3.68 -11.37
C LEU A 418 -16.17 4.01 -9.94
N HIS A 419 -16.79 3.40 -8.92
CA HIS A 419 -16.33 3.55 -7.54
C HIS A 419 -14.91 3.01 -7.38
N TRP A 420 -14.60 1.86 -7.99
CA TRP A 420 -13.27 1.26 -7.94
C TRP A 420 -12.22 2.07 -8.70
N ALA A 421 -12.57 2.68 -9.85
CA ALA A 421 -11.73 3.64 -10.54
C ALA A 421 -11.39 4.86 -9.65
N CYS A 422 -12.38 5.34 -8.88
CA CYS A 422 -12.18 6.43 -7.94
C CYS A 422 -11.32 6.01 -6.72
N ILE A 423 -11.44 4.78 -6.23
CA ILE A 423 -10.61 4.27 -5.12
C ILE A 423 -9.14 4.18 -5.53
N SER A 424 -8.86 3.67 -6.74
CA SER A 424 -7.49 3.47 -7.24
C SER A 424 -6.85 4.71 -7.87
N ASP A 425 -7.59 5.81 -8.00
CA ASP A 425 -7.16 7.03 -8.74
C ASP A 425 -6.87 6.77 -10.22
N ASN A 426 -7.69 5.93 -10.86
CA ASN A 426 -7.63 5.68 -12.29
C ASN A 426 -8.51 6.67 -13.06
N ASP A 427 -7.96 7.85 -13.30
CA ASP A 427 -8.54 8.94 -14.10
C ASP A 427 -8.97 8.46 -15.50
N THR A 428 -8.15 7.62 -16.15
CA THR A 428 -8.46 7.07 -17.47
C THR A 428 -9.70 6.18 -17.44
N ALA A 429 -9.86 5.31 -16.44
CA ALA A 429 -11.08 4.52 -16.28
C ALA A 429 -12.29 5.40 -15.94
N VAL A 430 -12.13 6.44 -15.11
CA VAL A 430 -13.20 7.42 -14.85
C VAL A 430 -13.66 8.08 -16.16
N ARG A 431 -12.72 8.45 -17.03
CA ARG A 431 -12.98 9.02 -18.36
C ARG A 431 -13.72 8.04 -19.28
N GLU A 432 -13.24 6.81 -19.43
CA GLU A 432 -13.88 5.84 -20.33
C GLU A 432 -15.25 5.37 -19.81
N LEU A 433 -15.37 5.08 -18.52
CA LEU A 433 -16.64 4.63 -17.92
C LEU A 433 -17.72 5.71 -18.05
N GLY A 434 -17.39 6.97 -17.82
CA GLY A 434 -18.38 8.03 -17.98
C GLY A 434 -18.64 8.42 -19.44
N GLU A 435 -17.72 8.20 -20.39
CA GLU A 435 -18.02 8.26 -21.83
C GLU A 435 -19.02 7.16 -22.23
N ALA A 436 -18.88 5.98 -21.64
CA ALA A 436 -19.86 4.90 -21.71
C ALA A 436 -21.15 5.17 -20.92
N ARG A 437 -21.31 6.37 -20.31
CA ARG A 437 -22.47 6.83 -19.53
C ARG A 437 -22.69 6.11 -18.20
N ALA A 438 -21.62 5.70 -17.52
CA ALA A 438 -21.71 5.29 -16.12
C ALA A 438 -22.28 6.43 -15.24
N ASP A 439 -23.10 6.07 -14.25
CA ASP A 439 -23.78 7.02 -13.36
C ASP A 439 -22.82 7.52 -12.27
N LEU A 440 -22.40 8.80 -12.37
CA LEU A 440 -21.55 9.48 -11.39
C LEU A 440 -22.27 9.72 -10.05
N GLY A 441 -23.60 9.64 -10.00
CA GLY A 441 -24.41 9.80 -8.79
C GLY A 441 -24.79 8.48 -8.12
N GLN A 442 -24.31 7.34 -8.64
CA GLN A 442 -24.70 6.04 -8.09
C GLN A 442 -24.14 5.87 -6.68
N HIS A 443 -25.00 5.61 -5.70
CA HIS A 443 -24.57 5.42 -4.31
C HIS A 443 -24.20 3.96 -4.01
N SER A 444 -22.96 3.74 -3.57
CA SER A 444 -22.53 2.51 -2.88
C SER A 444 -23.16 2.42 -1.48
N PHE A 445 -22.97 1.32 -0.76
CA PHE A 445 -23.38 1.19 0.64
C PHE A 445 -22.27 1.74 1.56
N PRO A 446 -22.56 2.61 2.54
CA PRO A 446 -23.88 3.00 3.07
C PRO A 446 -24.41 4.35 2.53
N GLY A 447 -24.28 4.63 1.24
CA GLY A 447 -24.81 5.82 0.56
C GLY A 447 -23.74 6.71 -0.06
N VAL A 448 -22.51 6.21 -0.24
CA VAL A 448 -21.35 7.01 -0.65
C VAL A 448 -21.27 7.00 -2.18
N ASP A 449 -21.16 8.18 -2.78
CA ASP A 449 -20.97 8.32 -4.24
C ASP A 449 -19.48 8.17 -4.65
N PRO A 450 -19.18 8.04 -5.95
CA PRO A 450 -17.80 7.93 -6.44
C PRO A 450 -16.92 9.13 -6.07
N LEU A 451 -17.47 10.36 -6.04
CA LEU A 451 -16.69 11.56 -5.70
C LEU A 451 -16.30 11.56 -4.22
N HIS A 452 -17.20 11.17 -3.31
CA HIS A 452 -16.88 11.04 -1.88
C HIS A 452 -15.80 9.98 -1.64
N LEU A 453 -15.81 8.87 -2.40
CA LEU A 453 -14.71 7.90 -2.35
C LEU A 453 -13.42 8.52 -2.89
N ALA A 454 -13.45 9.19 -4.05
CA ALA A 454 -12.27 9.85 -4.61
C ALA A 454 -11.68 10.86 -3.60
N CYS A 455 -12.53 11.64 -2.92
CA CYS A 455 -12.11 12.53 -1.84
C CYS A 455 -11.48 11.74 -0.68
N ALA A 456 -12.16 10.71 -0.18
CA ALA A 456 -11.68 9.93 0.97
C ALA A 456 -10.34 9.25 0.72
N PHE A 457 -10.12 8.72 -0.48
CA PHE A 457 -8.87 8.07 -0.86
C PHE A 457 -7.81 9.07 -1.35
N GLY A 458 -8.17 10.33 -1.59
CA GLY A 458 -7.26 11.34 -2.11
C GLY A 458 -6.90 11.13 -3.58
N SER A 459 -7.88 10.72 -4.37
CA SER A 459 -7.75 10.37 -5.79
C SER A 459 -7.93 11.60 -6.66
N VAL A 460 -6.86 12.39 -6.78
CA VAL A 460 -6.89 13.71 -7.39
C VAL A 460 -7.12 13.62 -8.90
N GLY A 461 -6.56 12.60 -9.57
CA GLY A 461 -6.79 12.36 -11.00
C GLY A 461 -8.27 12.08 -11.27
N ALA A 462 -8.85 11.13 -10.54
CA ALA A 462 -10.26 10.80 -10.61
C ALA A 462 -11.17 12.00 -10.31
N MET A 463 -10.85 12.80 -9.27
CA MET A 463 -11.60 14.03 -8.95
C MET A 463 -11.55 15.04 -10.11
N THR A 464 -10.38 15.25 -10.70
CA THR A 464 -10.18 16.21 -11.80
C THR A 464 -11.01 15.81 -13.02
N GLU A 465 -11.01 14.52 -13.37
CA GLU A 465 -11.86 13.99 -14.44
C GLU A 465 -13.36 14.13 -14.14
N ILE A 466 -13.79 13.89 -12.90
CA ILE A 466 -15.18 14.10 -12.49
C ILE A 466 -15.58 15.57 -12.61
N PHE A 467 -14.73 16.51 -12.20
CA PHE A 467 -15.00 17.95 -12.27
C PHE A 467 -14.94 18.51 -13.69
N GLY A 468 -14.07 17.95 -14.55
CA GLY A 468 -13.93 18.35 -15.94
C GLY A 468 -15.16 18.00 -16.79
N ARG A 469 -15.93 16.98 -16.38
CA ARG A 469 -17.21 16.66 -17.01
C ARG A 469 -18.21 17.76 -16.75
N HIS A 470 -18.91 18.24 -17.79
CA HIS A 470 -19.94 19.28 -17.70
C HIS A 470 -21.21 18.91 -16.90
N GLN A 471 -21.13 17.91 -16.01
CA GLN A 471 -22.20 17.54 -15.09
C GLN A 471 -22.02 18.29 -13.76
N ARG A 472 -23.11 18.84 -13.21
CA ARG A 472 -23.07 19.45 -11.89
C ARG A 472 -22.98 18.35 -10.84
N VAL A 473 -21.80 18.17 -10.25
CA VAL A 473 -21.59 17.27 -9.11
C VAL A 473 -21.85 17.98 -7.78
N CYS A 474 -22.39 17.25 -6.81
CA CYS A 474 -22.64 17.78 -5.47
C CYS A 474 -21.34 17.73 -4.65
N LEU A 475 -20.86 18.87 -4.17
CA LEU A 475 -19.65 18.95 -3.34
C LEU A 475 -19.94 18.79 -1.84
N GLN A 476 -21.21 18.62 -1.45
CA GLN A 476 -21.60 18.43 -0.05
C GLN A 476 -20.85 17.26 0.56
N ASN A 477 -20.38 17.43 1.80
CA ASN A 477 -19.56 16.49 2.55
C ASN A 477 -18.17 16.16 1.95
N SER A 478 -17.80 16.64 0.76
CA SER A 478 -16.56 16.24 0.08
C SER A 478 -15.30 16.56 0.90
N LEU A 479 -15.26 17.74 1.53
CA LEU A 479 -14.17 18.11 2.45
C LEU A 479 -14.15 17.23 3.70
N HIS A 480 -15.30 16.79 4.21
CA HIS A 480 -15.35 15.90 5.36
C HIS A 480 -14.82 14.51 5.01
N PHE A 481 -15.17 13.99 3.82
CA PHE A 481 -14.63 12.73 3.32
C PHE A 481 -13.13 12.80 3.08
N ALA A 482 -12.63 13.89 2.46
CA ALA A 482 -11.20 14.11 2.29
C ALA A 482 -10.44 14.00 3.63
N LEU A 483 -10.99 14.56 4.69
CA LEU A 483 -10.37 14.53 6.01
C LEU A 483 -10.56 13.23 6.80
N SER A 484 -11.44 12.35 6.34
CA SER A 484 -11.75 11.09 7.03
C SER A 484 -10.76 9.97 6.74
N ASN A 485 -9.90 10.09 5.73
CA ASN A 485 -8.99 9.02 5.31
C ASN A 485 -7.69 9.56 4.69
N GLU A 486 -7.17 8.92 3.64
CA GLU A 486 -5.96 9.30 2.89
C GLU A 486 -6.10 10.66 2.17
N GLY A 487 -7.32 11.19 2.03
CA GLY A 487 -7.62 12.46 1.37
C GLY A 487 -7.16 13.75 2.07
N GLY A 488 -6.54 13.68 3.25
CA GLY A 488 -6.10 14.86 4.01
C GLY A 488 -4.91 15.61 3.41
N SER A 489 -4.58 15.36 2.13
CA SER A 489 -3.46 15.99 1.45
C SER A 489 -3.77 17.43 1.06
N ALA A 490 -2.72 18.26 1.03
CA ALA A 490 -2.78 19.64 0.55
C ALA A 490 -3.48 19.75 -0.82
N LEU A 491 -3.14 18.79 -1.69
CA LEU A 491 -3.57 18.76 -3.07
C LEU A 491 -5.08 18.53 -3.17
N VAL A 492 -5.62 17.50 -2.50
CA VAL A 492 -7.06 17.19 -2.50
C VAL A 492 -7.89 18.38 -2.00
N ILE A 493 -7.47 19.00 -0.89
CA ILE A 493 -8.15 20.16 -0.33
C ILE A 493 -8.10 21.35 -1.28
N SER A 494 -6.94 21.60 -1.90
CA SER A 494 -6.80 22.68 -2.88
C SER A 494 -7.68 22.45 -4.12
N THR A 495 -7.77 21.22 -4.63
CA THR A 495 -8.62 20.85 -5.77
C THR A 495 -10.09 21.05 -5.43
N LEU A 496 -10.54 20.66 -4.23
CA LEU A 496 -11.92 20.89 -3.76
C LEU A 496 -12.25 22.39 -3.65
N ILE A 497 -11.34 23.19 -3.11
CA ILE A 497 -11.53 24.65 -3.00
C ILE A 497 -11.60 25.29 -4.40
N GLN A 498 -10.75 24.87 -5.33
CA GLN A 498 -10.79 25.33 -6.73
C GLN A 498 -12.11 24.94 -7.42
N ALA A 499 -12.64 23.75 -7.10
CA ALA A 499 -13.97 23.31 -7.53
C ALA A 499 -15.12 24.06 -6.82
N ARG A 500 -14.82 25.04 -5.95
CA ARG A 500 -15.77 25.85 -5.16
C ARG A 500 -16.51 25.07 -4.06
N ALA A 501 -15.87 24.07 -3.45
CA ALA A 501 -16.40 23.44 -2.24
C ALA A 501 -16.51 24.47 -1.11
N ASP A 502 -17.63 24.48 -0.38
CA ASP A 502 -17.80 25.36 0.77
C ASP A 502 -16.94 24.88 1.94
N VAL A 503 -15.92 25.68 2.28
CA VAL A 503 -15.03 25.42 3.42
C VAL A 503 -15.73 25.40 4.78
N ASN A 504 -16.95 25.95 4.86
CA ASN A 504 -17.79 25.94 6.05
C ASN A 504 -18.91 24.89 5.98
N ASP A 505 -18.89 24.02 4.96
CA ASP A 505 -19.91 22.99 4.79
C ASP A 505 -20.04 22.16 6.06
N LYS A 506 -21.29 21.90 6.44
CA LYS A 506 -21.57 21.12 7.64
C LYS A 506 -21.65 19.66 7.27
N PHE A 507 -21.17 18.78 8.14
CA PHE A 507 -21.37 17.36 7.87
C PHE A 507 -22.87 17.04 7.96
N HIS A 508 -23.44 16.67 6.83
CA HIS A 508 -24.83 16.26 6.69
C HIS A 508 -24.87 14.73 6.58
N THR A 509 -25.56 14.07 7.50
CA THR A 509 -25.69 12.61 7.45
C THR A 509 -26.36 12.20 6.14
N ILE A 510 -25.66 11.39 5.34
CA ILE A 510 -26.11 10.97 4.01
C ILE A 510 -27.48 10.27 4.07
N ASN A 511 -27.70 9.43 5.08
CA ASN A 511 -28.99 8.78 5.33
C ASN A 511 -29.17 8.40 6.82
N GLY A 512 -30.31 7.80 7.16
CA GLY A 512 -30.61 7.33 8.52
C GLY A 512 -29.66 6.24 9.02
N LEU A 513 -29.08 5.44 8.12
CA LEU A 513 -28.10 4.42 8.49
C LEU A 513 -26.78 5.03 8.94
N TRP A 514 -26.31 6.11 8.31
CA TRP A 514 -25.15 6.86 8.79
C TRP A 514 -25.35 7.39 10.22
N ARG A 515 -26.55 7.85 10.57
CA ARG A 515 -26.86 8.25 11.96
C ARG A 515 -26.68 7.09 12.93
N PHE A 516 -27.14 5.90 12.55
CA PHE A 516 -26.97 4.69 13.35
C PHE A 516 -25.51 4.25 13.45
N ILE A 517 -24.75 4.26 12.35
CA ILE A 517 -23.33 3.91 12.32
C ILE A 517 -22.55 4.86 13.25
N ILE A 518 -22.75 6.17 13.11
CA ILE A 518 -22.09 7.20 13.93
C ILE A 518 -22.47 7.02 15.40
N PHE A 519 -23.75 6.77 15.72
CA PHE A 519 -24.19 6.50 17.09
C PHE A 519 -23.51 5.26 17.69
N ARG A 520 -23.50 4.15 16.95
CA ARG A 520 -22.86 2.90 17.37
C ARG A 520 -21.36 3.08 17.61
N GLN A 521 -20.69 3.82 16.73
CA GLN A 521 -19.27 4.10 16.85
C GLN A 521 -18.97 5.08 18.01
N GLY A 522 -19.86 6.05 18.28
CA GLY A 522 -19.77 6.92 19.46
C GLY A 522 -19.96 6.16 20.78
N LEU A 523 -20.86 5.18 20.83
CA LEU A 523 -20.97 4.24 21.95
C LEU A 523 -19.69 3.42 22.09
N ARG A 524 -19.17 2.86 20.98
CA ARG A 524 -17.94 2.07 20.97
C ARG A 524 -16.73 2.88 21.45
N HIS A 525 -16.65 4.17 21.10
CA HIS A 525 -15.59 5.07 21.57
C HIS A 525 -15.47 5.11 23.10
N LYS A 526 -16.61 5.09 23.81
CA LYS A 526 -16.64 5.17 25.29
C LYS A 526 -15.99 3.97 25.97
N PHE A 527 -16.14 2.78 25.38
CA PHE A 527 -15.65 1.54 25.97
C PHE A 527 -14.31 1.10 25.38
N SER A 528 -14.01 1.54 24.16
CA SER A 528 -12.82 1.12 23.45
C SER A 528 -12.53 2.12 22.32
N PRO A 529 -11.76 3.21 22.57
CA PRO A 529 -11.47 4.23 21.58
C PRO A 529 -10.52 3.74 20.48
N SER A 530 -10.65 4.31 19.28
CA SER A 530 -9.82 4.08 18.09
C SER A 530 -9.98 5.24 17.11
N LEU A 531 -9.11 5.36 16.10
CA LEU A 531 -9.17 6.45 15.13
C LEU A 531 -10.53 6.55 14.41
N LEU A 532 -11.10 5.40 14.00
CA LEU A 532 -12.45 5.35 13.40
C LEU A 532 -13.56 5.75 14.39
N THR A 533 -13.47 5.36 15.66
CA THR A 533 -14.48 5.75 16.65
C THR A 533 -14.32 7.21 17.09
N THR A 534 -13.12 7.80 16.98
CA THR A 534 -12.87 9.21 17.26
C THR A 534 -13.48 10.13 16.20
N LEU A 535 -13.59 9.64 14.95
CA LEU A 535 -14.40 10.31 13.92
C LEU A 535 -15.90 10.32 14.27
N SER A 536 -16.34 9.47 15.19
CA SER A 536 -17.71 9.43 15.68
C SER A 536 -17.82 10.29 16.93
N PRO A 537 -18.64 11.35 16.93
CA PRO A 537 -18.69 12.28 18.05
C PRO A 537 -19.28 11.57 19.28
N PRO A 538 -18.61 11.61 20.44
CA PRO A 538 -19.21 11.05 21.65
C PRO A 538 -20.21 11.99 22.34
N TYR A 539 -20.36 13.27 21.95
CA TYR A 539 -21.23 14.22 22.66
C TYR A 539 -21.75 15.36 21.78
N LEU A 540 -23.05 15.36 21.47
CA LEU A 540 -23.99 16.51 21.47
C LEU A 540 -25.16 16.30 20.49
N HIS A 541 -26.35 16.36 21.07
CA HIS A 541 -27.68 16.58 20.50
C HIS A 541 -27.85 16.67 18.97
N PHE A 542 -28.86 15.91 18.54
CA PHE A 542 -29.55 15.80 17.25
C PHE A 542 -29.86 17.07 16.42
N ASN A 543 -29.35 18.27 16.74
CA ASN A 543 -29.77 19.52 16.09
C ASN A 543 -28.66 20.53 15.73
N ARG A 544 -27.36 20.22 15.89
CA ARG A 544 -26.29 21.15 15.48
C ARG A 544 -25.21 20.41 14.69
N GLY A 545 -25.35 20.40 13.36
CA GLY A 545 -24.37 19.81 12.44
C GLY A 545 -22.93 20.32 12.68
N TRP A 546 -21.96 19.47 12.38
CA TRP A 546 -20.53 19.76 12.45
C TRP A 546 -20.19 20.99 11.62
N ARG A 547 -19.33 21.90 12.09
CA ARG A 547 -18.75 22.94 11.24
C ARG A 547 -17.27 22.64 11.07
N LEU A 548 -16.84 22.42 9.84
CA LEU A 548 -15.43 22.51 9.51
C LEU A 548 -15.05 23.99 9.51
N ARG A 549 -13.95 24.36 10.17
CA ARG A 549 -13.42 25.73 10.11
C ARG A 549 -11.98 25.65 9.64
N ILE A 550 -11.82 25.83 8.33
CA ILE A 550 -10.53 25.88 7.65
C ILE A 550 -9.98 27.30 7.82
N ARG A 551 -8.82 27.46 8.50
CA ARG A 551 -8.14 28.76 8.64
C ARG A 551 -6.98 28.79 7.64
N ILE A 552 -7.09 29.62 6.61
CA ILE A 552 -6.03 29.81 5.60
C ILE A 552 -5.16 30.99 6.05
N GLY A 553 -3.89 30.73 6.37
CA GLY A 553 -2.88 31.76 6.66
C GLY A 553 -2.37 32.43 5.39
N GLY A 554 -2.10 33.74 5.44
CA GLY A 554 -1.87 34.57 4.25
C GLY A 554 -0.63 34.24 3.40
N LEU A 555 -0.82 34.33 2.07
CA LEU A 555 0.13 34.69 1.01
C LEU A 555 1.58 34.19 1.14
N ARG A 556 1.76 32.87 0.98
CA ARG A 556 2.77 32.27 0.07
C ARG A 556 2.43 30.78 -0.06
N LEU A 557 2.25 30.31 -1.30
CA LEU A 557 1.99 28.90 -1.65
C LEU A 557 3.25 28.06 -1.36
N LYS A 558 3.47 27.67 -0.10
CA LYS A 558 4.46 26.66 0.27
C LYS A 558 3.86 25.75 1.35
N ALA A 559 3.55 24.53 0.92
CA ALA A 559 3.21 23.35 1.74
C ALA A 559 2.22 23.58 2.90
N TYR A 560 0.93 23.40 2.62
CA TYR A 560 -0.12 23.39 3.65
C TYR A 560 -0.62 21.95 3.86
N ARG A 561 -0.34 21.31 5.00
CA ARG A 561 -0.98 20.02 5.35
C ARG A 561 -2.04 20.27 6.41
N VAL A 562 -3.24 19.77 6.15
CA VAL A 562 -4.41 19.98 6.98
C VAL A 562 -4.33 19.17 8.27
N TYR A 563 -4.15 19.84 9.41
CA TYR A 563 -4.25 19.20 10.72
C TYR A 563 -5.70 19.16 11.17
N VAL A 564 -6.29 17.95 11.28
CA VAL A 564 -7.59 17.75 11.93
C VAL A 564 -7.35 17.49 13.42
N GLY A 565 -7.45 18.52 14.25
CA GLY A 565 -7.43 18.38 15.71
C GLY A 565 -8.84 18.41 16.29
N LEU A 566 -9.23 17.38 17.04
CA LEU A 566 -10.31 17.50 18.03
C LEU A 566 -9.70 18.14 19.29
N ALA A 567 -9.89 19.44 19.47
CA ALA A 567 -9.51 20.09 20.72
C ALA A 567 -10.52 19.70 21.81
N THR A 568 -10.22 18.67 22.59
CA THR A 568 -10.80 18.52 23.94
C THR A 568 -9.93 19.33 24.90
N PHE A 569 -10.37 20.54 25.27
CA PHE A 569 -9.74 21.26 26.38
C PHE A 569 -9.98 20.48 27.67
N SER A 570 -8.95 19.83 28.20
CA SER A 570 -8.92 19.34 29.57
C SER A 570 -8.58 20.52 30.49
N PHE A 571 -9.59 21.12 31.12
CA PHE A 571 -9.37 22.01 32.26
C PHE A 571 -9.31 21.18 33.55
N PRO A 572 -8.47 21.55 34.54
CA PRO A 572 -8.46 20.89 35.84
C PRO A 572 -9.82 21.05 36.51
N LYS A 573 -10.28 20.00 37.21
CA LYS A 573 -11.55 19.97 37.95
C LYS A 573 -11.64 21.15 38.90
N GLY A 574 -12.45 22.14 38.56
CA GLY A 574 -12.74 23.27 39.42
C GLY A 574 -13.81 24.16 38.80
N SER A 575 -14.95 24.25 39.51
CA SER A 575 -16.09 25.17 39.32
C SER A 575 -16.83 25.10 37.98
N GLY A 576 -18.14 24.87 38.09
CA GLY A 576 -19.04 24.65 36.94
C GLY A 576 -19.07 25.83 35.98
N GLU A 577 -18.91 25.53 34.69
CA GLU A 577 -19.32 26.37 33.57
C GLU A 577 -19.46 25.50 32.30
N TYR A 578 -20.45 25.85 31.48
CA TYR A 578 -20.97 25.20 30.28
C TYR A 578 -19.96 24.43 29.40
N CYS A 579 -20.31 23.16 29.07
CA CYS A 579 -19.67 22.40 28.00
C CYS A 579 -19.76 23.16 26.66
N ARG A 580 -18.66 23.78 26.22
CA ARG A 580 -18.53 24.31 24.86
C ARG A 580 -18.37 23.15 23.87
N CYS A 581 -19.04 23.24 22.72
CA CYS A 581 -18.93 22.25 21.63
C CYS A 581 -17.46 21.98 21.27
N PRO A 582 -17.05 20.71 21.06
CA PRO A 582 -15.76 20.41 20.45
C PRO A 582 -15.72 21.06 19.05
N ARG A 583 -14.63 21.77 18.77
CA ARG A 583 -14.39 22.42 17.46
C ARG A 583 -13.34 21.62 16.72
N LEU A 584 -13.68 21.16 15.52
CA LEU A 584 -12.69 20.61 14.59
C LEU A 584 -11.92 21.79 14.02
N PHE A 585 -10.67 21.95 14.43
CA PHE A 585 -9.77 22.93 13.82
C PHE A 585 -9.01 22.24 12.71
N VAL A 586 -9.11 22.83 11.53
CA VAL A 586 -8.30 22.50 10.36
C VAL A 586 -7.30 23.63 10.17
N TYR A 587 -6.05 23.38 10.54
CA TYR A 587 -4.93 24.25 10.19
C TYR A 587 -4.46 23.81 8.81
N VAL A 588 -4.70 24.64 7.80
CA VAL A 588 -4.18 24.45 6.44
C VAL A 588 -2.88 25.20 6.37
#